data_AF-A0A497MPN4-F1
#
_entry.id   AF-A0A497MPN4-F1
#
_cell.length_a   1.000
_cell.length_b   1.000
_cell.length_c   1.000
_cell.angle_alpha   90.00
_cell.angle_beta   90.00
_cell.angle_gamma   90.00
#
_symmetry.space_group_name_H-M   'P 1'
#
loop_
_entity.id
_entity.type
_entity.pdbx_description
1 polymer ?
#
loop_
_entity_poly.entity_id
_entity_poly.type
_entity_poly.pdbx_seq_one_letter_code
_entity_poly.pdbx_strand_id
1 'polypeptide(L)'
;MRQSLARAWAIAKKDIRIYYLKGPVVIFGLLLPLFLYLAYAMGRSMAPEEAVSSIMTMTVFFTSTAVGPVIAPWETRSRTFERLVSAPVSMADILLGDAVASIIFGVLITA
;
A
#
# COMPACT_ATOMS: atom_id res chain seq x y z
N MET A 1 8.43 -19.44 -15.80
CA MET A 1 8.95 -18.68 -14.64
C MET A 1 9.49 -17.30 -14.98
N ARG A 2 10.60 -17.16 -15.73
CA ARG A 2 11.21 -15.83 -16.00
C ARG A 2 10.26 -14.79 -16.61
N GLN A 3 9.43 -15.19 -17.57
CA GLN A 3 8.45 -14.29 -18.18
C GLN A 3 7.33 -13.85 -17.22
N SER A 4 6.90 -14.73 -16.31
CA SER A 4 5.89 -14.42 -15.30
C SER A 4 6.41 -13.39 -14.30
N LEU A 5 7.65 -13.54 -13.81
CA LEU A 5 8.28 -12.52 -12.97
C LEU A 5 8.42 -11.17 -13.69
N ALA A 6 8.81 -11.17 -14.97
CA ALA A 6 8.94 -9.93 -15.73
C ALA A 6 7.59 -9.20 -15.89
N ARG A 7 6.50 -9.96 -16.13
CA ARG A 7 5.13 -9.42 -16.20
C ARG A 7 4.70 -8.86 -14.86
N ALA A 8 4.84 -9.64 -13.78
CA ALA A 8 4.48 -9.19 -12.44
C ALA A 8 5.27 -7.95 -12.02
N TRP A 9 6.55 -7.86 -12.35
CA TRP A 9 7.36 -6.66 -12.11
C TRP A 9 6.86 -5.44 -12.90
N ALA A 10 6.47 -5.63 -14.16
CA ALA A 10 5.90 -4.55 -14.97
C ALA A 10 4.57 -4.05 -14.39
N ILE A 11 3.74 -4.97 -13.89
CA ILE A 11 2.48 -4.66 -13.18
C ILE A 11 2.79 -3.87 -11.91
N ALA A 12 3.68 -4.37 -11.05
CA ALA A 12 4.09 -3.70 -9.81
C ALA A 12 4.61 -2.27 -10.07
N LYS A 13 5.48 -2.08 -11.07
CA LYS A 13 6.01 -0.77 -11.46
C LYS A 13 4.90 0.19 -11.90
N LYS A 14 3.86 -0.33 -12.57
CA LYS A 14 2.68 0.44 -12.97
C LYS A 14 1.87 0.84 -11.75
N ASP A 15 1.64 -0.05 -10.78
CA ASP A 15 0.89 0.27 -9.57
C ASP A 15 1.59 1.29 -8.68
N ILE A 16 2.90 1.12 -8.48
CA ILE A 16 3.74 2.07 -7.74
C ILE A 16 3.57 3.49 -8.29
N ARG A 17 3.64 3.65 -9.62
CA ARG A 17 3.57 4.95 -10.27
C ARG A 17 2.19 5.59 -10.20
N ILE A 18 1.13 4.80 -10.25
CA ILE A 18 -0.23 5.32 -10.41
C ILE A 18 -0.93 5.42 -9.05
N TYR A 19 -0.70 4.49 -8.12
CA TYR A 19 -1.57 4.29 -6.97
C TYR A 19 -0.97 4.70 -5.62
N TYR A 20 0.36 4.70 -5.45
CA TYR A 20 0.97 5.04 -4.15
C TYR A 20 0.63 6.43 -3.63
N LEU A 21 0.45 7.41 -4.53
CA LEU A 21 0.13 8.80 -4.17
C LEU A 21 -1.38 9.10 -4.28
N LYS A 22 -2.23 8.08 -4.39
CA LYS A 22 -3.68 8.31 -4.44
C LYS A 22 -4.21 8.68 -3.06
N GLY A 23 -5.21 9.55 -3.06
CA GLY A 23 -5.88 10.05 -1.85
C GLY A 23 -6.19 8.94 -0.83
N PRO A 24 -6.84 7.82 -1.21
CA PRO A 24 -7.11 6.73 -0.27
C PRO A 24 -5.86 6.13 0.39
N VAL A 25 -4.76 5.92 -0.36
CA VAL A 25 -3.52 5.37 0.20
C VAL A 25 -2.90 6.35 1.21
N VAL A 26 -2.89 7.65 0.89
CA VAL A 26 -2.38 8.68 1.80
C VAL A 26 -3.29 8.84 3.02
N ILE A 27 -4.61 8.79 2.85
CA ILE A 27 -5.57 8.95 3.94
C ILE A 27 -5.51 7.77 4.90
N PHE A 28 -5.68 6.53 4.39
CA PHE A 28 -5.69 5.34 5.24
C PHE A 28 -4.31 4.98 5.75
N GLY A 29 -3.27 5.24 4.95
CA GLY A 29 -1.91 4.92 5.35
C GLY A 29 -1.32 5.95 6.30
N LEU A 30 -1.42 7.25 6.00
CA LEU A 30 -0.67 8.27 6.73
C LEU A 30 -1.55 9.08 7.68
N LEU A 31 -2.65 9.66 7.17
CA LEU A 31 -3.45 10.62 7.92
C LEU A 31 -4.24 9.95 9.06
N LEU A 32 -4.91 8.83 8.78
CA LEU A 32 -5.70 8.14 9.79
C LEU A 32 -4.85 7.71 11.00
N PRO A 33 -3.69 7.05 10.84
CA PRO A 33 -2.82 6.69 11.98
C PRO A 33 -2.31 7.89 12.76
N LEU A 34 -1.98 8.98 12.07
CA LEU A 34 -1.57 10.23 12.72
C LEU A 34 -2.68 10.76 13.64
N PHE A 35 -3.93 10.81 13.17
CA PHE A 35 -5.05 11.25 13.99
C PHE A 35 -5.39 10.27 15.11
N LEU A 36 -5.27 8.97 14.88
CA LEU A 36 -5.43 7.94 15.93
C LEU A 36 -4.38 8.11 17.03
N TYR A 37 -3.13 8.40 16.67
CA TYR A 37 -2.10 8.74 17.65
C TYR A 37 -2.43 10.02 18.41
N LEU A 38 -2.78 11.11 17.72
CA LEU A 38 -3.09 12.38 18.39
C LEU A 38 -4.24 12.20 19.39
N ALA A 39 -5.26 11.42 19.02
CA ALA A 39 -6.36 11.06 19.91
C ALA A 39 -5.89 10.19 21.10
N TYR A 40 -4.96 9.26 20.88
CA TYR A 40 -4.39 8.40 21.91
C TYR A 40 -3.49 9.17 22.91
N ALA A 41 -2.68 10.10 22.41
CA ALA A 41 -1.73 10.89 23.19
C ALA A 41 -2.38 12.05 23.96
N MET A 42 -3.52 12.57 23.48
CA MET A 42 -4.22 13.67 24.11
C MET A 42 -4.65 13.32 25.55
N GLY A 43 -4.20 14.13 26.52
CA GLY A 43 -4.58 14.00 27.93
C GLY A 43 -3.87 12.87 28.69
N ARG A 44 -2.86 12.21 28.11
CA ARG A 44 -2.05 11.19 28.78
C ARG A 44 -0.62 11.67 29.00
N SER A 45 -0.08 11.39 30.19
CA SER A 45 1.34 11.56 30.49
C SER A 45 2.10 10.32 30.02
N MET A 46 2.46 10.28 28.73
CA MET A 46 3.30 9.22 28.17
C MET A 46 4.77 9.61 28.22
N ALA A 47 5.63 8.63 28.48
CA ALA A 47 7.04 8.81 28.23
C ALA A 47 7.27 9.00 26.71
N PRO A 48 8.23 9.85 26.28
CA PRO A 48 8.51 10.07 24.86
C PRO A 48 8.77 8.77 24.08
N GLU A 49 9.37 7.76 24.69
CA GLU A 49 9.65 6.48 24.02
C GLU A 49 8.37 5.70 23.69
N GLU A 50 7.39 5.69 24.60
CA GLU A 50 6.10 5.00 24.40
C GLU A 50 5.27 5.67 23.30
N ALA A 51 5.31 7.00 23.26
CA ALA A 51 4.63 7.78 22.23
C ALA A 51 5.21 7.47 20.83
N VAL A 52 6.54 7.49 20.70
CA VAL A 52 7.24 7.18 19.43
C VAL A 52 6.96 5.75 18.97
N SER A 53 7.04 4.77 19.87
CA SER A 53 6.77 3.36 19.56
C SER A 53 5.32 3.15 19.08
N SER A 54 4.37 3.80 19.73
CA SER A 54 2.94 3.70 19.39
C SER A 54 2.63 4.30 18.02
N ILE A 55 3.17 5.49 17.72
CA ILE A 55 3.05 6.13 16.39
C ILE A 55 3.65 5.24 15.32
N MET A 56 4.90 4.83 15.49
CA MET A 56 5.63 4.04 14.51
C MET A 56 4.87 2.75 14.19
N THR A 57 4.36 2.07 15.21
CA THR A 57 3.56 0.85 15.04
C THR A 57 2.27 1.13 14.25
N MET A 58 1.50 2.16 14.65
CA MET A 58 0.25 2.50 13.97
C MET A 58 0.49 2.93 12.53
N THR A 59 1.46 3.82 12.31
CA THR A 59 1.82 4.32 10.99
C THR A 59 2.25 3.16 10.10
N VAL A 60 3.23 2.34 10.50
CA VAL A 60 3.73 1.22 9.67
C VAL A 60 2.65 0.17 9.39
N PHE A 61 1.84 -0.20 10.37
CA PHE A 61 0.79 -1.22 10.18
C PHE A 61 -0.32 -0.75 9.23
N PHE A 62 -0.81 0.48 9.39
CA PHE A 62 -1.88 1.01 8.54
C PHE A 62 -1.38 1.45 7.15
N THR A 63 -0.20 2.07 7.04
CA THR A 63 0.40 2.37 5.73
C THR A 63 0.63 1.10 4.93
N SER A 64 1.25 0.07 5.51
CA SER A 64 1.56 -1.18 4.79
C SER A 64 0.31 -1.89 4.25
N THR A 65 -0.81 -1.84 4.98
CA THR A 65 -2.07 -2.48 4.57
C THR A 65 -2.96 -1.62 3.67
N ALA A 66 -2.69 -0.32 3.53
CA ALA A 66 -3.52 0.59 2.74
C ALA A 66 -3.44 0.35 1.23
N VAL A 67 -2.35 -0.23 0.72
CA VAL A 67 -2.14 -0.37 -0.74
C VAL A 67 -2.93 -1.54 -1.32
N GLY A 68 -2.87 -2.72 -0.70
CA GLY A 68 -3.47 -3.95 -1.21
C GLY A 68 -4.96 -3.84 -1.60
N PRO A 69 -5.88 -3.50 -0.67
CA PRO A 69 -7.30 -3.40 -0.95
C PRO A 69 -7.67 -2.18 -1.82
N VAL A 70 -6.75 -1.24 -2.02
CA VAL A 70 -6.98 -0.04 -2.85
C VAL A 70 -6.64 -0.31 -4.31
N ILE A 71 -5.64 -1.14 -4.63
CA ILE A 71 -5.24 -1.40 -6.03
C ILE A 71 -6.42 -1.90 -6.86
N ALA A 72 -7.04 -3.03 -6.52
CA ALA A 72 -8.06 -3.66 -7.38
C ALA A 72 -9.29 -2.77 -7.68
N PRO A 73 -9.91 -2.07 -6.71
CA PRO A 73 -10.99 -1.13 -7.00
C PRO A 73 -10.55 0.03 -7.91
N TRP A 74 -9.32 0.54 -7.73
CA TRP A 74 -8.81 1.62 -8.57
C TRP A 74 -8.46 1.16 -9.98
N GLU A 75 -7.92 -0.05 -10.13
CA GLU A 75 -7.67 -0.63 -11.43
C GLU A 75 -8.97 -0.84 -12.21
N THR A 76 -10.01 -1.31 -11.52
CA THR A 76 -11.35 -1.46 -12.09
C THR A 76 -11.92 -0.09 -12.48
N ARG A 77 -11.85 0.90 -11.60
CA ARG A 77 -12.35 2.26 -11.86
C ARG A 77 -11.62 2.95 -13.01
N SER A 78 -10.32 2.71 -13.17
CA SER A 78 -9.49 3.30 -14.24
C SER A 78 -9.45 2.45 -15.51
N ARG A 79 -10.20 1.34 -15.56
CA ARG A 79 -10.23 0.34 -16.66
C ARG A 79 -8.86 -0.25 -16.99
N THR A 80 -7.87 -0.12 -16.10
CA THR A 80 -6.56 -0.77 -16.28
C THR A 80 -6.68 -2.28 -16.00
N PHE A 81 -7.61 -2.69 -15.14
CA PHE A 81 -7.89 -4.10 -14.89
C PHE A 81 -8.39 -4.82 -16.14
N GLU A 82 -9.37 -4.26 -16.85
CA GLU A 82 -9.88 -4.80 -18.11
C GLU A 82 -8.77 -4.94 -19.16
N ARG A 83 -7.86 -3.95 -19.22
CA ARG A 83 -6.69 -3.98 -20.10
C ARG A 83 -5.70 -5.09 -19.71
N LEU A 84 -5.48 -5.31 -18.42
CA LEU A 84 -4.59 -6.37 -17.92
C LEU A 84 -5.17 -7.75 -18.22
N VAL A 85 -6.45 -7.98 -17.92
CA VAL A 85 -7.12 -9.27 -18.18
C VAL A 85 -7.20 -9.57 -19.68
N SER A 86 -7.22 -8.54 -20.54
CA SER A 86 -7.19 -8.70 -22.01
C SER A 86 -5.77 -8.92 -22.58
N ALA A 87 -4.72 -8.68 -21.79
CA ALA A 87 -3.34 -8.91 -22.19
C ALA A 87 -2.94 -10.38 -21.96
N PRO A 88 -1.85 -10.88 -22.58
CA PRO A 88 -1.37 -12.26 -22.38
C PRO A 88 -0.66 -12.43 -21.02
N VAL A 89 -1.36 -12.09 -19.94
CA VAL A 89 -0.95 -12.23 -18.53
C VAL A 89 -1.98 -13.10 -17.81
N SER A 90 -1.53 -13.92 -16.88
CA SER A 90 -2.43 -14.72 -16.06
C SER A 90 -2.95 -13.92 -14.86
N MET A 91 -4.08 -14.33 -14.26
CA MET A 91 -4.56 -13.73 -13.01
C MET A 91 -3.50 -13.83 -11.90
N ALA A 92 -2.73 -14.92 -11.87
CA ALA A 92 -1.63 -15.09 -10.92
C ALA A 92 -0.51 -14.06 -11.13
N ASP A 93 -0.19 -13.68 -12.38
CA ASP A 93 0.80 -12.64 -12.66
C ASP A 93 0.34 -11.27 -12.15
N ILE A 94 -0.96 -10.97 -12.25
CA ILE A 94 -1.56 -9.73 -11.76
C ILE A 94 -1.49 -9.69 -10.23
N LEU A 95 -2.01 -10.71 -9.55
CA LEU A 95 -1.98 -10.81 -8.10
C LEU A 95 -0.56 -10.75 -7.54
N LEU A 96 0.41 -11.39 -8.22
CA LEU A 96 1.81 -11.35 -7.82
C LEU A 96 2.41 -9.94 -8.00
N GLY A 97 2.04 -9.24 -9.08
CA GLY A 97 2.43 -7.84 -9.29
C GLY A 97 1.90 -6.92 -8.19
N ASP A 98 0.63 -7.02 -7.85
CA ASP A 98 -0.01 -6.22 -6.80
C ASP A 98 0.58 -6.52 -5.41
N ALA A 99 0.89 -7.79 -5.14
CA ALA A 99 1.57 -8.21 -3.92
C ALA A 99 3.00 -7.63 -3.84
N VAL A 100 3.77 -7.70 -4.93
CA VAL A 100 5.11 -7.10 -4.99
C VAL A 100 5.06 -5.59 -4.82
N ALA A 101 4.09 -4.91 -5.42
CA ALA A 101 3.86 -3.48 -5.17
C ALA A 101 3.54 -3.23 -3.70
N SER A 102 2.70 -4.02 -3.06
CA SER A 102 2.38 -3.84 -1.64
C SER A 102 3.59 -4.08 -0.72
N ILE A 103 4.41 -5.10 -1.01
CA ILE A 103 5.65 -5.39 -0.28
C ILE A 103 6.65 -4.24 -0.41
N ILE A 104 6.88 -3.72 -1.61
CA ILE A 104 7.80 -2.60 -1.82
C ILE A 104 7.36 -1.37 -1.04
N PHE A 105 6.05 -1.08 -1.04
CA PHE A 105 5.50 0.02 -0.24
C PHE A 105 5.82 -0.21 1.24
N GLY A 106 5.50 -1.41 1.73
CA GLY A 106 5.78 -1.87 3.09
C GLY A 106 7.23 -1.70 3.52
N VAL A 107 8.17 -2.09 2.66
CA VAL A 107 9.61 -1.94 2.94
C VAL A 107 10.00 -0.46 2.96
N LEU A 108 9.54 0.36 2.01
CA LEU A 108 9.91 1.78 1.92
C LEU A 108 9.42 2.65 3.08
N ILE A 109 8.28 2.32 3.68
CA ILE A 109 7.74 3.03 4.84
C ILE A 109 8.36 2.58 6.17
N THR A 110 8.96 1.38 6.18
CA THR A 110 9.50 0.75 7.39
C THR A 110 11.01 0.96 7.52
N ALA A 111 11.73 1.02 6.38
CA ALA A 111 13.18 1.24 6.29
C ALA A 111 13.56 2.72 6.46
#